data_AF-A0A1N7ETW9-F1
#
_entry.id   AF-A0A1N7ETW9-F1
#
_cell.length_a   1.000
_cell.length_b   1.000
_cell.length_c   1.000
_cell.angle_alpha   90.00
_cell.angle_beta   90.00
_cell.angle_gamma   90.00
#
_symmetry.space_group_name_H-M   'P 1'
#
loop_
_entity.id
_entity.type
_entity.pdbx_description
1 polymer ?
#
loop_
_entity_poly.entity_id
_entity_poly.type
_entity_poly.pdbx_seq_one_letter_code
_entity_poly.pdbx_strand_id
1 'polypeptide(L)'
;MQETQRSEAAGKFRQGDILRFEGLESSRTYSRGIVINADCDLENDKLDGVIAYLPLYSFEEYLEHFWLHNFVLQFENNLLNSILNLCELDSADSNNRKELLTWLDQSGASEVSDKLVAQYRLKPRDETVLREKLLQLAHCRSPVARSLKAFHVFCSWDRQPTGYALKQLNSAKTAMGEDHFFLSEVVGEQELGFVVRMRRIYTIDAQRCFALASEQRARTDGQGMSAVRIAKLTDLFQFKVAQMFALQYSRIGLPNEFLSLNGLALDAIAHDLSKGCV
;
A
#
# COMPACT_ATOMS: atom_id res chain seq x y z
N MET A 1 -20.35 -4.07 -12.96
CA MET A 1 -19.93 -5.44 -12.59
C MET A 1 -19.51 -5.36 -11.13
N GLN A 2 -20.11 -6.17 -10.25
CA GLN A 2 -19.76 -6.16 -8.83
C GLN A 2 -18.52 -7.02 -8.59
N GLU A 3 -17.57 -6.50 -7.80
CA GLU A 3 -16.31 -7.18 -7.50
C GLU A 3 -16.44 -8.11 -6.28
N THR A 4 -17.38 -7.77 -5.39
CA THR A 4 -17.70 -8.51 -4.17
C THR A 4 -19.19 -8.78 -4.06
N GLN A 5 -19.55 -9.78 -3.27
CA GLN A 5 -20.92 -10.21 -3.01
C GLN A 5 -21.09 -10.59 -1.53
N ARG A 6 -22.35 -10.67 -1.08
CA ARG A 6 -22.64 -11.17 0.28
C ARG A 6 -22.29 -12.65 0.36
N SER A 7 -21.66 -13.06 1.45
CA SER A 7 -21.42 -14.47 1.75
C SER A 7 -22.68 -15.12 2.31
N GLU A 8 -22.78 -16.45 2.15
CA GLU A 8 -23.82 -17.24 2.80
C GLU A 8 -23.62 -17.25 4.32
N ALA A 9 -24.68 -16.99 5.08
CA ALA A 9 -24.61 -16.81 6.54
C ALA A 9 -24.08 -18.05 7.29
N ALA A 10 -24.39 -19.27 6.82
CA ALA A 10 -24.05 -20.52 7.50
C ALA A 10 -23.13 -21.44 6.68
N GLY A 11 -22.60 -20.96 5.54
CA GLY A 11 -21.72 -21.76 4.68
C GLY A 11 -20.33 -21.94 5.28
N LYS A 12 -19.63 -23.03 4.92
CA LYS A 12 -18.18 -23.17 5.17
C LYS A 12 -17.41 -21.98 4.57
N PHE A 13 -16.22 -21.70 5.12
CA PHE A 13 -15.30 -20.73 4.50
C PHE A 13 -14.89 -21.20 3.10
N ARG A 14 -14.71 -20.25 2.20
CA ARG A 14 -14.25 -20.48 0.82
C ARG A 14 -13.11 -19.55 0.46
N GLN A 15 -12.34 -19.92 -0.55
CA GLN A 15 -11.35 -19.04 -1.14
C GLN A 15 -12.03 -17.75 -1.62
N GLY A 16 -11.38 -16.61 -1.38
CA GLY A 16 -11.93 -15.30 -1.69
C GLY A 16 -12.95 -14.77 -0.69
N ASP A 17 -13.26 -15.49 0.40
CA ASP A 17 -13.97 -14.90 1.53
C ASP A 17 -13.15 -13.74 2.12
N ILE A 18 -13.84 -12.66 2.47
CA ILE A 18 -13.27 -11.46 3.08
C ILE A 18 -13.58 -11.48 4.57
N LEU A 19 -12.52 -11.41 5.36
CA LEU A 19 -12.53 -11.40 6.80
C LEU A 19 -12.36 -9.97 7.32
N ARG A 20 -13.09 -9.63 8.39
CA ARG A 20 -12.80 -8.50 9.26
C ARG A 20 -12.20 -9.01 10.56
N PHE A 21 -11.11 -8.42 10.99
CA PHE A 21 -10.39 -8.81 12.19
C PHE A 21 -10.77 -7.92 13.38
N GLU A 22 -10.89 -8.53 14.56
CA GLU A 22 -11.06 -7.86 15.84
C GLU A 22 -9.93 -8.29 16.80
N GLY A 23 -9.61 -7.46 17.79
CA GLY A 23 -8.53 -7.76 18.74
C GLY A 23 -7.13 -7.80 18.11
N LEU A 24 -6.93 -7.03 17.03
CA LEU A 24 -5.62 -6.90 16.39
C LEU A 24 -4.60 -6.26 17.33
N GLU A 25 -3.38 -6.78 17.30
CA GLU A 25 -2.24 -6.12 17.93
C GLU A 25 -2.03 -4.72 17.34
N SER A 26 -1.55 -3.79 18.16
CA SER A 26 -1.25 -2.41 17.75
C SER A 26 -0.23 -2.28 16.61
N SER A 27 0.45 -3.37 16.27
CA SER A 27 1.43 -3.46 15.19
C SER A 27 0.80 -3.63 13.79
N ARG A 28 -0.47 -4.05 13.71
CA ARG A 28 -1.12 -4.32 12.43
C ARG A 28 -1.87 -3.10 11.91
N THR A 29 -1.60 -2.77 10.65
CA THR A 29 -2.08 -1.56 9.99
C THR A 29 -3.27 -1.81 9.05
N TYR A 30 -3.81 -3.02 9.08
CA TYR A 30 -4.99 -3.44 8.30
C TYR A 30 -5.99 -4.13 9.22
N SER A 31 -7.27 -3.96 8.91
CA SER A 31 -8.39 -4.53 9.65
C SER A 31 -9.07 -5.70 8.93
N ARG A 32 -8.64 -6.03 7.70
CA ARG A 32 -9.33 -6.99 6.82
C ARG A 32 -8.36 -7.92 6.09
N GLY A 33 -8.86 -9.04 5.60
CA GLY A 33 -8.06 -9.98 4.81
C GLY A 33 -8.88 -10.84 3.87
N ILE A 34 -8.26 -11.33 2.80
CA ILE A 34 -8.88 -12.23 1.81
C ILE A 34 -8.33 -13.63 1.98
N VAL A 35 -9.21 -14.61 2.21
CA VAL A 35 -8.86 -16.03 2.32
C VAL A 35 -8.26 -16.54 1.01
N ILE A 36 -7.11 -17.19 1.08
CA ILE A 36 -6.42 -17.75 -0.09
C ILE A 36 -6.28 -19.27 -0.09
N ASN A 37 -6.62 -19.95 1.02
CA ASN A 37 -6.70 -21.42 1.04
C ASN A 37 -7.56 -21.90 -0.13
N ALA A 38 -7.15 -22.97 -0.79
CA ALA A 38 -7.94 -23.53 -1.88
C ALA A 38 -9.26 -24.10 -1.35
N ASP A 39 -10.32 -24.03 -2.15
CA ASP A 39 -11.64 -24.57 -1.77
C ASP A 39 -11.55 -26.06 -1.41
N CYS A 40 -10.74 -26.84 -2.14
CA CYS A 40 -10.52 -28.25 -1.83
C CYS A 40 -9.87 -28.50 -0.46
N ASP A 41 -9.02 -27.58 0.02
CA ASP A 41 -8.41 -27.71 1.35
C ASP A 41 -9.40 -27.35 2.46
N LEU A 42 -10.21 -26.31 2.22
CA LEU A 42 -11.28 -25.86 3.13
C LEU A 42 -12.41 -26.89 3.27
N GLU A 43 -12.76 -27.59 2.18
CA GLU A 43 -13.82 -28.59 2.20
C GLU A 43 -13.42 -29.88 2.91
N ASN A 44 -12.14 -30.29 2.77
CA ASN A 44 -11.59 -31.54 3.30
C ASN A 44 -10.88 -31.39 4.66
N ASP A 45 -11.01 -30.24 5.32
CA ASP A 45 -10.36 -29.91 6.60
C ASP A 45 -8.83 -30.09 6.59
N LYS A 46 -8.18 -29.86 5.41
CA LYS A 46 -6.72 -29.96 5.20
C LYS A 46 -6.02 -28.62 5.43
N LEU A 47 -6.39 -27.95 6.51
CA LEU A 47 -5.96 -26.57 6.79
C LEU A 47 -4.83 -26.48 7.82
N ASP A 48 -4.40 -27.62 8.38
CA ASP A 48 -3.49 -27.67 9.53
C ASP A 48 -3.92 -26.74 10.68
N GLY A 49 -5.23 -26.54 10.82
CA GLY A 49 -5.84 -25.66 11.83
C GLY A 49 -5.75 -24.16 11.54
N VAL A 50 -5.31 -23.72 10.35
CA VAL A 50 -5.12 -22.29 10.04
C VAL A 50 -5.81 -21.84 8.76
N ILE A 51 -6.31 -20.60 8.78
CA ILE A 51 -6.77 -19.87 7.60
C ILE A 51 -5.66 -18.91 7.14
N ALA A 52 -5.17 -19.11 5.93
CA ALA A 52 -4.24 -18.25 5.25
C ALA A 52 -4.98 -17.13 4.51
N TYR A 53 -4.49 -15.90 4.64
CA TYR A 53 -5.09 -14.74 4.00
C TYR A 53 -4.06 -13.70 3.53
N LEU A 54 -4.48 -12.88 2.57
CA LEU A 54 -3.79 -11.68 2.14
C LEU A 54 -4.37 -10.46 2.88
N PRO A 55 -3.55 -9.50 3.35
CA PRO A 55 -4.05 -8.30 3.99
C PRO A 55 -4.79 -7.42 3.00
N LEU A 56 -5.91 -6.86 3.46
CA LEU A 56 -6.76 -5.94 2.72
C LEU A 56 -6.80 -4.61 3.47
N TYR A 57 -6.36 -3.55 2.81
CA TYR A 57 -6.36 -2.19 3.33
C TYR A 57 -7.50 -1.42 2.69
N SER A 58 -8.18 -0.52 3.40
CA SER A 58 -8.89 0.55 2.72
C SER A 58 -7.89 1.43 1.95
N PHE A 59 -8.34 2.14 0.92
CA PHE A 59 -7.41 2.96 0.15
C PHE A 59 -6.83 4.10 1.01
N GLU A 60 -7.60 4.61 1.97
CA GLU A 60 -7.13 5.54 2.99
C GLU A 60 -6.00 4.94 3.83
N GLU A 61 -6.20 3.75 4.41
CA GLU A 61 -5.17 3.02 5.15
C GLU A 61 -3.92 2.80 4.28
N TYR A 62 -4.09 2.43 3.00
CA TYR A 62 -2.98 2.23 2.07
C TYR A 62 -2.19 3.53 1.84
N LEU A 63 -2.87 4.64 1.62
CA LEU A 63 -2.24 5.94 1.38
C LEU A 63 -1.40 6.37 2.59
N GLU A 64 -1.95 6.26 3.79
CA GLU A 64 -1.26 6.65 5.02
C GLU A 64 0.00 5.83 5.27
N HIS A 65 -0.08 4.51 5.10
CA HIS A 65 1.02 3.62 5.47
C HIS A 65 2.10 3.48 4.40
N PHE A 66 1.76 3.62 3.12
CA PHE A 66 2.69 3.28 2.03
C PHE A 66 3.00 4.41 1.06
N TRP A 67 2.07 5.34 0.84
CA TRP A 67 2.21 6.35 -0.21
C TRP A 67 2.58 7.75 0.32
N LEU A 68 1.91 8.21 1.38
CA LEU A 68 2.03 9.59 1.88
C LEU A 68 3.46 9.95 2.26
N HIS A 69 4.22 9.01 2.83
CA HIS A 69 5.63 9.26 3.16
C HIS A 69 6.44 9.70 1.94
N ASN A 70 6.36 8.94 0.85
CA ASN A 70 7.09 9.24 -0.38
C ASN A 70 6.55 10.48 -1.06
N PHE A 71 5.22 10.68 -1.04
CA PHE A 71 4.59 11.89 -1.55
C PHE A 71 5.11 13.15 -0.84
N VAL A 72 5.13 13.16 0.50
CA VAL A 72 5.63 14.29 1.30
C VAL A 72 7.10 14.56 1.01
N LEU A 73 7.94 13.52 0.92
CA LEU A 73 9.35 13.68 0.57
C LEU A 73 9.54 14.29 -0.82
N GLN A 74 8.78 13.84 -1.82
CA GLN A 74 8.83 14.41 -3.16
C GLN A 74 8.33 15.86 -3.18
N PHE A 75 7.27 16.14 -2.43
CA PHE A 75 6.72 17.50 -2.32
C PHE A 75 7.72 18.45 -1.63
N GLU A 76 8.31 18.05 -0.51
CA GLU A 76 9.39 18.75 0.20
C GLU A 76 10.57 19.04 -0.73
N ASN A 77 11.02 18.04 -1.51
CA ASN A 77 12.10 18.21 -2.47
C ASN A 77 11.76 19.24 -3.56
N ASN A 78 10.53 19.22 -4.08
CA ASN A 78 10.07 20.17 -5.09
C ASN A 78 10.00 21.60 -4.54
N LEU A 79 9.55 21.77 -3.30
CA LEU A 79 9.53 23.06 -2.61
C LEU A 79 10.95 23.60 -2.41
N LEU A 80 11.85 22.77 -1.89
CA LEU A 80 13.25 23.13 -1.68
C LEU A 80 13.91 23.60 -2.97
N ASN A 81 13.78 22.82 -4.04
CA ASN A 81 14.35 23.18 -5.34
C ASN A 81 13.75 24.51 -5.84
N SER A 82 12.45 24.71 -5.64
CA SER A 82 11.80 25.96 -6.02
C SER A 82 12.27 27.16 -5.20
N ILE A 83 12.52 27.01 -3.90
CA ILE A 83 13.00 28.09 -3.02
C ILE A 83 14.46 28.44 -3.37
N LEU A 84 15.32 27.43 -3.54
CA LEU A 84 16.71 27.63 -3.90
C LEU A 84 16.84 28.32 -5.27
N ASN A 85 16.04 27.91 -6.25
CA ASN A 85 16.00 28.55 -7.56
C ASN A 85 15.55 30.02 -7.49
N LEU A 86 14.61 30.38 -6.60
CA LEU A 86 14.22 31.79 -6.39
C LEU A 86 15.35 32.63 -5.81
N CYS A 87 16.24 32.01 -5.03
CA CYS A 87 17.41 32.65 -4.43
C CYS A 87 18.68 32.52 -5.30
N GLU A 88 18.55 32.03 -6.54
CA GLU A 88 19.68 31.77 -7.45
C GLU A 88 20.76 30.86 -6.82
N LEU A 89 20.37 29.97 -5.91
CA LEU A 89 21.22 28.99 -5.27
C LEU A 89 21.21 27.67 -6.03
N ASP A 90 22.35 26.98 -6.06
CA ASP A 90 22.42 25.64 -6.66
C ASP A 90 21.57 24.66 -5.84
N SER A 91 20.53 24.12 -6.49
CA SER A 91 19.63 23.12 -5.91
C SER A 91 20.24 21.72 -5.83
N ALA A 92 21.33 21.46 -6.57
CA ALA A 92 22.09 20.22 -6.46
C ALA A 92 23.04 20.21 -5.25
N ASP A 93 23.38 21.39 -4.70
CA ASP A 93 24.24 21.49 -3.53
C ASP A 93 23.51 21.04 -2.26
N SER A 94 23.98 19.92 -1.69
CA SER A 94 23.43 19.35 -0.47
C SER A 94 23.59 20.27 0.76
N ASN A 95 24.56 21.18 0.76
CA ASN A 95 24.77 22.11 1.87
C ASN A 95 23.68 23.18 1.89
N ASN A 96 23.40 23.83 0.76
CA ASN A 96 22.31 24.82 0.64
C ASN A 96 20.97 24.24 1.13
N ARG A 97 20.67 22.99 0.75
CA ARG A 97 19.44 22.30 1.18
C ARG A 97 19.41 22.08 2.69
N LYS A 98 20.50 21.56 3.27
CA LYS A 98 20.59 21.29 4.72
C LYS A 98 20.55 22.57 5.55
N GLU A 99 21.23 23.61 5.11
CA GLU A 99 21.27 24.91 5.79
C GLU A 99 19.89 25.55 5.81
N LEU A 100 19.18 25.57 4.67
CA LEU A 100 17.82 26.10 4.60
C LEU A 100 16.86 25.33 5.51
N LEU A 101 16.91 24.00 5.52
CA LEU A 101 16.07 23.18 6.39
C LEU A 101 16.37 23.41 7.87
N THR A 102 17.66 23.46 8.22
CA THR A 102 18.11 23.71 9.60
C THR A 102 17.66 25.09 10.08
N TRP A 103 17.80 26.09 9.22
CA TRP A 103 17.38 27.45 9.54
C TRP A 103 15.86 27.57 9.65
N LEU A 104 15.10 26.89 8.78
CA LEU A 104 13.65 26.81 8.88
C LEU A 104 13.18 26.18 10.19
N ASP A 105 13.85 25.12 10.65
CA ASP A 105 13.53 24.47 11.93
C ASP A 105 13.83 25.37 13.14
N GLN A 106 14.84 26.25 13.05
CA GLN A 106 15.30 27.11 14.15
C GLN A 106 14.53 28.44 14.23
N SER A 107 14.30 29.10 13.10
CA SER A 107 13.75 30.47 13.03
C SER A 107 12.32 30.55 12.52
N GLY A 108 11.80 29.46 11.93
CA GLY A 108 10.47 29.42 11.34
C GLY A 108 10.36 30.18 10.01
N ALA A 109 9.25 29.95 9.30
CA ALA A 109 9.08 30.40 7.91
C ALA A 109 9.11 31.92 7.73
N SER A 110 8.56 32.69 8.69
CA SER A 110 8.49 34.16 8.56
C SER A 110 9.86 34.81 8.59
N GLU A 111 10.68 34.50 9.60
CA GLU A 111 12.00 35.09 9.77
C GLU A 111 12.95 34.67 8.63
N VAL A 112 12.91 33.39 8.22
CA VAL A 112 13.67 32.89 7.09
C VAL A 112 13.30 33.66 5.82
N SER A 113 12.00 33.87 5.58
CA SER A 113 11.56 34.61 4.40
C SER A 113 12.06 36.05 4.40
N ASP A 114 11.93 36.77 5.52
CA ASP A 114 12.34 38.19 5.60
C ASP A 114 13.83 38.37 5.30
N LYS A 115 14.67 37.47 5.84
CA LYS A 115 16.11 37.48 5.61
C LYS A 115 16.48 37.09 4.17
N LEU A 116 15.85 36.06 3.60
CA LEU A 116 16.07 35.69 2.20
C LEU A 116 15.66 36.81 1.24
N VAL A 117 14.53 37.47 1.46
CA VAL A 117 14.08 38.61 0.65
C VAL A 117 15.10 39.74 0.70
N ALA A 118 15.61 40.08 1.89
CA ALA A 118 16.61 41.14 2.06
C ALA A 118 17.97 40.78 1.42
N GLN A 119 18.43 39.54 1.60
CA GLN A 119 19.72 39.05 1.11
C GLN A 119 19.76 38.97 -0.41
N TYR A 120 18.72 38.40 -1.03
CA TYR A 120 18.67 38.16 -2.48
C TYR A 120 17.93 39.26 -3.25
N ARG A 121 17.44 40.30 -2.55
CA ARG A 121 16.74 41.46 -3.14
C ARG A 121 15.58 41.04 -4.07
N LEU A 122 14.77 40.11 -3.58
CA LEU A 122 13.67 39.52 -4.35
C LEU A 122 12.62 40.58 -4.72
N LYS A 123 12.00 40.43 -5.89
CA LYS A 123 10.89 41.29 -6.32
C LYS A 123 9.64 40.97 -5.49
N PRO A 124 8.69 41.92 -5.33
CA PRO A 124 7.48 41.69 -4.52
C PRO A 124 6.66 40.44 -4.92
N ARG A 125 6.65 40.09 -6.22
CA ARG A 125 6.01 38.86 -6.70
C ARG A 125 6.72 37.61 -6.17
N ASP A 126 8.04 37.60 -6.21
CA ASP A 126 8.86 36.44 -5.80
C ASP A 126 8.89 36.30 -4.28
N GLU A 127 8.78 37.42 -3.55
CA GLU A 127 8.58 37.43 -2.10
C GLU A 127 7.30 36.68 -1.68
N THR A 128 6.15 36.99 -2.30
CA THR A 128 4.89 36.29 -1.98
C THR A 128 5.02 34.79 -2.23
N VAL A 129 5.60 34.41 -3.38
CA VAL A 129 5.82 33.01 -3.75
C VAL A 129 6.78 32.31 -2.77
N LEU A 130 7.84 33.00 -2.33
CA LEU A 130 8.79 32.48 -1.34
C LEU A 130 8.10 32.22 0.00
N ARG A 131 7.33 33.20 0.51
CA ARG A 131 6.60 33.09 1.78
C ARG A 131 5.64 31.90 1.76
N GLU A 132 4.86 31.76 0.69
CA GLU A 132 3.96 30.62 0.50
C GLU A 132 4.74 29.29 0.54
N LYS A 133 5.82 29.17 -0.24
CA LYS A 133 6.62 27.93 -0.30
C LYS A 133 7.31 27.58 1.02
N LEU A 134 7.78 28.56 1.78
CA LEU A 134 8.38 28.34 3.10
C LEU A 134 7.35 27.85 4.12
N LEU A 135 6.12 28.39 4.09
CA LEU A 135 5.02 27.88 4.92
C LEU A 135 4.66 26.45 4.55
N GLN A 136 4.60 26.14 3.26
CA GLN A 136 4.36 24.79 2.77
C GLN A 136 5.47 23.82 3.20
N LEU A 137 6.73 24.26 3.12
CA LEU A 137 7.89 23.48 3.52
C LEU A 137 7.89 23.21 5.02
N ALA A 138 7.57 24.22 5.84
CA ALA A 138 7.42 24.07 7.28
C ALA A 138 6.31 23.07 7.64
N HIS A 139 5.19 23.07 6.90
CA HIS A 139 4.12 22.11 7.12
C HIS A 139 4.55 20.67 6.79
N CYS A 140 5.36 20.45 5.73
CA CYS A 140 5.92 19.13 5.39
C CYS A 140 6.79 18.53 6.52
N ARG A 141 7.41 19.40 7.33
CA ARG A 141 8.28 19.00 8.44
C ARG A 141 7.50 18.81 9.76
N SER A 142 6.21 19.16 9.78
CA SER A 142 5.38 18.95 10.97
C SER A 142 5.15 17.45 11.24
N PRO A 143 4.96 17.04 12.51
CA PRO A 143 4.66 15.63 12.84
C PRO A 143 3.40 15.09 12.15
N VAL A 144 2.45 15.97 11.81
CA VAL A 144 1.18 15.61 11.19
C VAL A 144 1.24 15.53 9.66
N ALA A 145 2.36 15.89 9.03
CA ALA A 145 2.52 15.95 7.57
C ALA A 145 2.20 14.63 6.86
N ARG A 146 2.32 13.50 7.55
CA ARG A 146 2.14 12.14 7.01
C ARG A 146 0.73 11.58 7.26
N SER A 147 -0.24 12.45 7.49
CA SER A 147 -1.65 12.07 7.67
C SER A 147 -2.49 12.48 6.47
N LEU A 148 -3.65 11.83 6.27
CA LEU A 148 -4.61 12.27 5.25
C LEU A 148 -5.12 13.69 5.49
N LYS A 149 -5.15 14.14 6.76
CA LYS A 149 -5.48 15.53 7.11
C LYS A 149 -4.47 16.51 6.51
N ALA A 150 -3.17 16.21 6.57
CA ALA A 150 -2.15 17.03 5.92
C ALA A 150 -2.24 16.95 4.39
N PHE A 151 -2.60 15.80 3.83
CA PHE A 151 -2.87 15.68 2.40
C PHE A 151 -3.96 16.61 1.90
N HIS A 152 -5.05 16.78 2.68
CA HIS A 152 -6.06 17.78 2.37
C HIS A 152 -5.50 19.21 2.34
N VAL A 153 -4.62 19.55 3.29
CA VAL A 153 -3.93 20.85 3.31
C VAL A 153 -3.04 21.03 2.08
N PHE A 154 -2.26 20.00 1.70
CA PHE A 154 -1.44 20.03 0.49
C PHE A 154 -2.26 20.27 -0.77
N CYS A 155 -3.42 19.62 -0.89
CA CYS A 155 -4.33 19.82 -2.01
C CYS A 155 -4.93 21.23 -2.04
N SER A 156 -5.21 21.83 -0.87
CA SER A 156 -5.81 23.17 -0.77
C SER A 156 -4.91 24.29 -1.31
N TRP A 157 -3.60 24.03 -1.46
CA TRP A 157 -2.66 24.98 -2.02
C TRP A 157 -2.66 25.04 -3.55
N ASP A 158 -3.27 24.05 -4.21
CA ASP A 158 -3.45 24.09 -5.66
C ASP A 158 -4.64 24.98 -6.02
N ARG A 159 -4.62 25.58 -7.22
CA ARG A 159 -5.74 26.39 -7.74
C ARG A 159 -7.00 25.56 -7.96
N GLN A 160 -6.85 24.26 -8.21
CA GLN A 160 -7.93 23.30 -8.37
C GLN A 160 -7.76 22.13 -7.40
N PRO A 161 -8.08 22.31 -6.10
CA PRO A 161 -7.77 21.31 -5.07
C PRO A 161 -8.28 19.90 -5.38
N THR A 162 -9.52 19.78 -5.87
CA THR A 162 -10.12 18.49 -6.24
C THR A 162 -9.41 17.84 -7.44
N GLY A 163 -9.07 18.64 -8.45
CA GLY A 163 -8.34 18.15 -9.63
C GLY A 163 -6.94 17.67 -9.29
N TYR A 164 -6.24 18.42 -8.43
CA TYR A 164 -4.95 18.03 -7.90
C TYR A 164 -5.05 16.75 -7.06
N ALA A 165 -6.00 16.67 -6.13
CA ALA A 165 -6.23 15.47 -5.32
C ALA A 165 -6.46 14.23 -6.20
N LEU A 166 -7.36 14.33 -7.19
CA LEU A 166 -7.63 13.22 -8.12
C LEU A 166 -6.39 12.81 -8.90
N LYS A 167 -5.58 13.77 -9.37
CA LYS A 167 -4.31 13.49 -10.05
C LYS A 167 -3.36 12.72 -9.14
N GLN A 168 -3.19 13.15 -7.90
CA GLN A 168 -2.31 12.50 -6.93
C GLN A 168 -2.81 11.10 -6.54
N LEU A 169 -4.10 10.93 -6.31
CA LEU A 169 -4.71 9.62 -6.01
C LEU A 169 -4.58 8.64 -7.18
N ASN A 170 -4.77 9.10 -8.43
CA ASN A 170 -4.52 8.29 -9.62
C ASN A 170 -3.04 7.93 -9.78
N SER A 171 -2.13 8.85 -9.43
CA SER A 171 -0.70 8.56 -9.39
C SER A 171 -0.38 7.51 -8.33
N ALA A 172 -0.97 7.62 -7.14
CA ALA A 172 -0.83 6.64 -6.07
C ALA A 172 -1.32 5.25 -6.53
N LYS A 173 -2.48 5.21 -7.19
CA LYS A 173 -3.06 3.98 -7.74
C LYS A 173 -2.18 3.34 -8.82
N THR A 174 -1.67 4.13 -9.74
CA THR A 174 -0.80 3.64 -10.83
C THR A 174 0.58 3.22 -10.32
N ALA A 175 1.06 3.82 -9.23
CA ALA A 175 2.32 3.45 -8.58
C ALA A 175 2.21 2.16 -7.75
N MET A 176 1.01 1.62 -7.54
CA MET A 176 0.82 0.31 -6.93
C MET A 176 1.35 -0.74 -7.92
N GLY A 177 2.52 -1.32 -7.61
CA GLY A 177 3.17 -2.30 -8.48
C GLY A 177 2.34 -3.58 -8.69
N GLU A 178 2.91 -4.53 -9.42
CA GLU A 178 2.23 -5.78 -9.80
C GLU A 178 1.77 -6.66 -8.62
N ASP A 179 2.28 -6.39 -7.42
CA ASP A 179 1.96 -7.10 -6.18
C ASP A 179 0.73 -6.56 -5.42
N HIS A 180 0.01 -5.62 -6.02
CA HIS A 180 -1.18 -5.01 -5.46
C HIS A 180 -2.40 -5.28 -6.32
N PHE A 181 -3.56 -5.44 -5.69
CA PHE A 181 -4.83 -5.53 -6.38
C PHE A 181 -5.83 -4.56 -5.81
N PHE A 182 -6.40 -3.72 -6.67
CA PHE A 182 -7.36 -2.69 -6.28
C PHE A 182 -8.78 -3.21 -6.47
N LEU A 183 -9.55 -3.19 -5.40
CA LEU A 183 -11.01 -3.33 -5.39
C LEU A 183 -11.60 -1.94 -5.24
N SER A 184 -12.62 -1.63 -6.03
CA SER A 184 -13.44 -0.44 -5.92
C SER A 184 -14.33 -0.46 -4.67
N GLU A 185 -14.89 -1.62 -4.32
CA GLU A 185 -15.80 -1.75 -3.17
C GLU A 185 -15.80 -3.14 -2.51
N VAL A 186 -16.14 -3.17 -1.22
CA VAL A 186 -16.46 -4.40 -0.48
C VAL A 186 -17.89 -4.29 0.03
N VAL A 187 -18.77 -5.21 -0.39
CA VAL A 187 -20.17 -5.22 0.00
C VAL A 187 -20.30 -5.24 1.53
N GLY A 188 -21.05 -4.27 2.07
CA GLY A 188 -21.28 -4.12 3.51
C GLY A 188 -20.27 -3.22 4.23
N GLU A 189 -19.25 -2.71 3.53
CA GLU A 189 -18.36 -1.67 4.02
C GLU A 189 -18.83 -0.28 3.57
N GLN A 190 -18.50 0.75 4.35
CA GLN A 190 -18.80 2.15 4.01
C GLN A 190 -17.67 2.82 3.23
N GLU A 191 -16.45 2.31 3.37
CA GLU A 191 -15.25 2.85 2.71
C GLU A 191 -15.23 2.50 1.21
N LEU A 192 -14.59 3.36 0.41
CA LEU A 192 -14.39 3.16 -1.02
C LEU A 192 -12.92 2.90 -1.32
N GLY A 193 -12.68 1.98 -2.26
CA GLY A 193 -11.34 1.59 -2.64
C GLY A 193 -10.68 0.72 -1.56
N PHE A 194 -10.18 -0.43 -1.98
CA PHE A 194 -9.42 -1.33 -1.14
C PHE A 194 -8.23 -1.89 -1.90
N VAL A 195 -7.14 -2.12 -1.19
CA VAL A 195 -5.89 -2.62 -1.75
C VAL A 195 -5.53 -3.94 -1.08
N VAL A 196 -5.53 -5.00 -1.86
CA VAL A 196 -4.96 -6.30 -1.48
C VAL A 196 -3.45 -6.22 -1.70
N ARG A 197 -2.64 -6.54 -0.68
CA ARG A 197 -1.18 -6.68 -0.84
C ARG A 197 -0.79 -8.14 -0.90
N MET A 198 -0.20 -8.58 -2.02
CA MET A 198 0.02 -10.01 -2.28
C MET A 198 1.36 -10.56 -1.75
N ARG A 199 2.33 -9.69 -1.43
CA ARG A 199 3.69 -10.12 -1.01
C ARG A 199 3.78 -10.76 0.37
N ARG A 200 2.77 -10.59 1.23
CA ARG A 200 2.79 -11.12 2.59
C ARG A 200 1.54 -11.93 2.83
N ILE A 201 1.74 -13.21 3.11
CA ILE A 201 0.70 -14.12 3.55
C ILE A 201 0.72 -14.11 5.07
N TYR A 202 -0.46 -14.04 5.67
CA TYR A 202 -0.63 -14.20 7.09
C TYR A 202 -1.56 -15.37 7.36
N THR A 203 -1.53 -15.85 8.60
CA THR A 203 -2.42 -16.90 9.07
C THR A 203 -3.18 -16.44 10.30
N ILE A 204 -4.30 -17.10 10.55
CA ILE A 204 -5.07 -17.04 11.79
C ILE A 204 -5.55 -18.45 12.11
N ASP A 205 -5.65 -18.79 13.39
CA ASP A 205 -6.26 -20.04 13.84
C ASP A 205 -7.70 -20.15 13.30
N ALA A 206 -8.02 -21.26 12.62
CA ALA A 206 -9.33 -21.50 12.03
C ALA A 206 -10.45 -21.52 13.08
N GLN A 207 -10.16 -21.91 14.32
CA GLN A 207 -11.13 -21.88 15.43
C GLN A 207 -11.49 -20.45 15.86
N ARG A 208 -10.67 -19.46 15.47
CA ARG A 208 -10.88 -18.03 15.72
C ARG A 208 -11.48 -17.30 14.50
N CYS A 209 -11.88 -18.05 13.47
CA CYS A 209 -12.61 -17.54 12.31
C CYS A 209 -14.10 -17.92 12.41
N PHE A 210 -14.98 -16.93 12.33
CA PHE A 210 -16.41 -17.11 12.49
C PHE A 210 -17.16 -16.70 11.23
N ALA A 211 -18.17 -17.49 10.84
CA ALA A 211 -19.03 -17.12 9.72
C ALA A 211 -19.95 -15.94 10.08
N LEU A 212 -20.32 -15.83 11.36
CA LEU A 212 -21.25 -14.83 11.89
C LEU A 212 -20.67 -14.04 13.07
N ALA A 213 -20.93 -12.74 13.10
CA ALA A 213 -20.51 -11.87 14.20
C ALA A 213 -21.13 -12.25 15.56
N SER A 214 -22.35 -12.82 15.54
CA SER A 214 -23.00 -13.33 16.75
C SER A 214 -22.24 -14.51 17.36
N GLU A 215 -21.69 -15.40 16.53
CA GLU A 215 -20.90 -16.55 16.99
C GLU A 215 -19.54 -16.11 17.54
N GLN A 216 -18.89 -15.16 16.87
CA GLN A 216 -17.66 -14.54 17.35
C GLN A 216 -17.85 -13.97 18.76
N ARG A 217 -18.89 -13.14 18.97
CA ARG A 217 -19.18 -12.55 20.29
C ARG A 217 -19.52 -13.58 21.36
N ALA A 218 -20.12 -14.72 20.98
CA ALA A 218 -20.47 -15.77 21.92
C ALA A 218 -19.26 -16.64 22.33
N ARG A 219 -18.23 -16.72 21.49
CA ARG A 219 -17.08 -17.63 21.67
C ARG A 219 -15.76 -16.94 21.98
N THR A 220 -15.71 -15.62 21.85
CA THR A 220 -14.53 -14.82 22.17
C THR A 220 -14.82 -13.96 23.39
N ASP A 221 -13.82 -13.84 24.25
CA ASP A 221 -13.80 -12.96 25.42
C ASP A 221 -13.22 -11.57 25.07
N GLY A 222 -13.02 -11.30 23.77
CA GLY A 222 -12.32 -10.13 23.26
C GLY A 222 -10.80 -10.19 23.43
N GLN A 223 -10.23 -11.30 23.93
CA GLN A 223 -8.78 -11.46 24.10
C GLN A 223 -8.14 -12.09 22.86
N GLY A 224 -7.20 -11.32 22.30
CA GLY A 224 -6.45 -11.70 21.11
C GLY A 224 -7.27 -11.62 19.81
N MET A 225 -6.57 -11.91 18.72
CA MET A 225 -7.10 -11.72 17.39
C MET A 225 -8.19 -12.76 17.07
N SER A 226 -9.30 -12.30 16.50
CA SER A 226 -10.35 -13.14 15.91
C SER A 226 -10.83 -12.53 14.60
N ALA A 227 -11.56 -13.30 13.79
CA ALA A 227 -12.04 -12.86 12.49
C ALA A 227 -13.49 -13.24 12.24
N VAL A 228 -14.22 -12.37 11.54
CA VAL A 228 -15.58 -12.64 11.05
C VAL A 228 -15.66 -12.45 9.55
N ARG A 229 -16.36 -13.36 8.86
CA ARG A 229 -16.66 -13.20 7.43
C ARG A 229 -17.63 -12.04 7.21
N ILE A 230 -17.28 -11.14 6.29
CA ILE A 230 -18.11 -9.97 5.95
C ILE A 230 -18.60 -9.97 4.51
N ALA A 231 -17.85 -10.57 3.59
CA ALA A 231 -18.17 -10.60 2.16
C ALA A 231 -17.39 -11.74 1.47
N LYS A 232 -17.63 -11.92 0.18
CA LYS A 232 -16.85 -12.80 -0.70
C LYS A 232 -16.53 -12.06 -1.99
N LEU A 233 -15.35 -12.31 -2.58
CA LEU A 233 -15.10 -11.96 -3.98
C LEU A 233 -16.10 -12.67 -4.90
N THR A 234 -16.51 -12.03 -5.99
CA THR A 234 -17.20 -12.74 -7.07
C THR A 234 -16.24 -13.70 -7.75
N ASP A 235 -16.75 -14.75 -8.41
CA ASP A 235 -15.92 -15.82 -8.97
C ASP A 235 -14.81 -15.27 -9.87
N LEU A 236 -15.13 -14.31 -10.76
CA LEU A 236 -14.15 -13.66 -11.63
C LEU A 236 -13.00 -13.02 -10.84
N PHE A 237 -13.31 -12.33 -9.74
CA PHE A 237 -12.33 -11.64 -8.91
C PHE A 237 -11.57 -12.61 -8.00
N GLN A 238 -12.22 -13.67 -7.53
CA GLN A 238 -11.58 -14.79 -6.82
C GLN A 238 -10.49 -15.42 -7.71
N PHE A 239 -10.84 -15.80 -8.94
CA PHE A 239 -9.89 -16.36 -9.90
C PHE A 239 -8.75 -15.39 -10.21
N LYS A 240 -9.06 -14.09 -10.39
CA LYS A 240 -8.06 -13.07 -10.66
C LYS A 240 -7.06 -12.92 -9.52
N VAL A 241 -7.53 -12.83 -8.27
CA VAL A 241 -6.65 -12.75 -7.08
C VAL A 241 -5.80 -14.02 -6.97
N ALA A 242 -6.39 -15.20 -7.14
CA ALA A 242 -5.65 -16.46 -7.09
C ALA A 242 -4.57 -16.54 -8.19
N GLN A 243 -4.88 -16.10 -9.42
CA GLN A 243 -3.93 -16.08 -10.54
C GLN A 243 -2.78 -15.10 -10.28
N MET A 244 -3.09 -13.87 -9.86
CA MET A 244 -2.06 -12.87 -9.53
C MET A 244 -1.18 -13.34 -8.37
N PHE A 245 -1.77 -13.93 -7.35
CA PHE A 245 -1.06 -14.53 -6.24
C PHE A 245 -0.13 -15.66 -6.70
N ALA A 246 -0.62 -16.62 -7.50
CA ALA A 246 0.19 -17.70 -8.03
C ALA A 246 1.36 -17.19 -8.90
N LEU A 247 1.12 -16.16 -9.73
CA LEU A 247 2.16 -15.54 -10.56
C LEU A 247 3.24 -14.85 -9.71
N GLN A 248 2.85 -14.22 -8.60
CA GLN A 248 3.79 -13.55 -7.70
C GLN A 248 4.76 -14.54 -7.06
N TYR A 249 4.30 -15.73 -6.66
CA TYR A 249 5.13 -16.75 -6.01
C TYR A 249 5.78 -17.74 -6.98
N SER A 250 5.26 -17.92 -8.19
CA SER A 250 5.95 -18.70 -9.23
C SER A 250 7.26 -18.06 -9.67
N ARG A 251 7.37 -16.73 -9.56
CA ARG A 251 8.63 -15.99 -9.81
C ARG A 251 9.67 -16.14 -8.69
N ILE A 252 9.29 -16.72 -7.54
CA ILE A 252 10.14 -16.84 -6.35
C ILE A 252 10.93 -18.18 -6.33
N GLY A 253 10.76 -19.08 -7.31
CA GLY A 253 11.63 -20.26 -7.49
C GLY A 253 11.71 -20.65 -8.97
N LEU A 254 12.85 -21.01 -9.57
CA LEU A 254 14.01 -21.74 -9.06
C LEU A 254 15.33 -21.02 -9.43
N PRO A 255 16.44 -21.25 -8.71
CA PRO A 255 17.77 -20.89 -9.20
C PRO A 255 17.97 -21.45 -10.62
N ASN A 256 18.64 -20.70 -11.50
CA ASN A 256 18.94 -21.15 -12.87
C ASN A 256 19.64 -22.52 -12.91
N GLU A 257 20.31 -22.91 -11.82
CA GLU A 257 20.90 -24.24 -11.63
C GLU A 257 19.88 -25.39 -11.80
N PHE A 258 18.62 -25.21 -11.40
CA PHE A 258 17.59 -26.24 -11.59
C PHE A 258 17.09 -26.34 -13.05
N LEU A 259 17.09 -25.23 -13.79
CA LEU A 259 16.83 -25.25 -15.23
C LEU A 259 18.01 -25.89 -15.99
N SER A 260 19.24 -25.71 -15.50
CA SER A 260 20.44 -26.34 -16.09
C SER A 260 20.48 -27.87 -15.90
N LEU A 261 19.89 -28.39 -14.83
CA LEU A 261 19.75 -29.85 -14.60
C LEU A 261 18.84 -30.50 -15.65
N ASN A 262 17.79 -29.81 -16.10
CA ASN A 262 16.94 -30.29 -17.20
C ASN A 262 17.70 -30.30 -18.54
N GLY A 263 18.57 -29.31 -18.78
CA GLY A 263 19.46 -29.30 -19.95
C GLY A 263 20.43 -30.48 -19.96
N LEU A 264 21.09 -30.74 -18.83
CA LEU A 264 22.01 -31.88 -18.68
C LEU A 264 21.32 -33.24 -18.84
N ALA A 265 20.08 -33.37 -18.34
CA ALA A 265 19.30 -34.60 -18.54
C ALA A 265 18.91 -34.79 -20.00
N LEU A 266 18.51 -33.73 -20.71
CA LEU A 266 18.21 -33.78 -22.14
C LEU A 266 19.45 -34.08 -22.98
N ASP A 267 20.60 -33.51 -22.65
CA ASP A 267 21.87 -33.80 -23.32
C ASP A 267 22.30 -35.27 -23.11
N ALA A 268 22.12 -35.80 -21.90
CA ALA A 268 22.39 -37.21 -21.60
C ALA A 268 21.47 -38.15 -22.39
N ILE A 269 20.16 -37.84 -22.44
CA ILE A 269 19.18 -38.61 -23.24
C ILE A 269 19.51 -38.52 -24.73
N ALA A 270 19.84 -37.33 -25.25
CA ALA A 270 20.21 -37.13 -26.65
C ALA A 270 21.48 -37.92 -27.02
N HIS A 271 22.47 -37.92 -26.12
CA HIS A 271 23.68 -38.70 -26.30
C HIS A 271 23.41 -40.21 -26.29
N ASP A 272 22.57 -40.72 -25.40
CA ASP A 272 22.21 -42.15 -25.36
C ASP A 272 21.40 -42.58 -26.60
N LEU A 273 20.47 -41.74 -27.06
CA LEU A 273 19.74 -41.97 -28.32
C LEU A 273 20.67 -41.95 -29.53
N SER A 274 21.71 -41.09 -29.54
CA SER A 274 22.68 -41.01 -30.64
C SER A 274 23.62 -42.21 -30.73
N LYS A 275 23.85 -42.93 -29.61
CA LYS A 275 24.65 -44.16 -29.57
C LYS A 275 23.85 -45.43 -29.93
N GLY A 276 22.52 -45.34 -29.96
CA GLY A 276 21.63 -46.45 -30.31
C GLY A 276 21.42 -46.67 -31.81
N CYS A 277 21.97 -45.81 -32.68
CA CYS A 277 21.93 -45.98 -34.14
C CYS A 277 23.29 -46.50 -34.65
N VAL A 278 23.44 -47.83 -34.66
CA VAL A 278 24.40 -48.55 -35.52
C VAL A 278 23.62 -49.16 -36.67
#